data_AF-A0A166HAX9-F1
#
_entry.id   AF-A0A166HAX9-F1
#
_cell.length_a   1.000
_cell.length_b   1.000
_cell.length_c   1.000
_cell.angle_alpha   90.00
_cell.angle_beta   90.00
_cell.angle_gamma   90.00
#
_symmetry.space_group_name_H-M   'P 1'
#
loop_
_entity.id
_entity.type
_entity.pdbx_description
1 polymer ?
#
loop_
_entity_poly.entity_id
_entity_poly.type
_entity_poly.pdbx_seq_one_letter_code
_entity_poly.pdbx_strand_id
1 'polypeptide(L)'
;MSSSFKFPVPVSRGWATATSIADSSNIEFHELSDALGVHKISQGTSHRVVEAPEKDSTQAWEAFYPEGSINPSGVVKGGFGFYLDGPSSFSGDFQKAQHVVAAYSVLFQDEWEFNKGGKLPGIYGGHDNFAYGCTGGRQSDRCSCFNLRLMWRKSGVGELYAYLPDHPSNKENLEKVPPFSEQNPDYGFSVGRGAFKFRVGKWNQIVQRVKLNDVGSENGEIEIWVDGVSVVSVGGIVLRVDSQSCVHGIHFQTFFGGHTPDWASPRDQTAWFCDIAAGVVAP
;
A
#
# COMPACT_ATOMS: atom_id res chain seq x y z
N MET A 1 -11.66 22.94 5.73
CA MET A 1 -10.88 23.15 4.49
C MET A 1 -10.17 21.85 4.19
N SER A 2 -10.59 21.13 3.15
CA SER A 2 -9.93 19.89 2.73
C SER A 2 -8.51 20.23 2.28
N SER A 3 -7.49 19.64 2.89
CA SER A 3 -6.11 19.80 2.45
C SER A 3 -5.97 19.24 1.04
N SER A 4 -5.56 20.07 0.07
CA SER A 4 -5.31 19.62 -1.30
C SER A 4 -4.27 18.51 -1.29
N PHE A 5 -4.59 17.35 -1.89
CA PHE A 5 -3.67 16.23 -2.01
C PHE A 5 -2.46 16.62 -2.88
N LYS A 6 -1.24 16.30 -2.41
CA LYS A 6 0.03 16.58 -3.10
C LYS A 6 1.06 15.51 -2.75
N PHE A 7 1.94 15.16 -3.70
CA PHE A 7 3.12 14.37 -3.38
C PHE A 7 4.11 15.20 -2.54
N PRO A 8 4.74 14.62 -1.51
CA PRO A 8 5.76 15.29 -0.69
C PRO A 8 7.13 15.35 -1.38
N VAL A 9 7.24 14.78 -2.58
CA VAL A 9 8.45 14.73 -3.42
C VAL A 9 8.12 15.15 -4.85
N PRO A 10 9.07 15.73 -5.60
CA PRO A 10 8.85 16.10 -6.99
C PRO A 10 8.65 14.85 -7.85
N VAL A 11 7.67 14.91 -8.76
CA VAL A 11 7.33 13.83 -9.70
C VAL A 11 7.62 14.29 -11.13
N SER A 12 8.40 13.48 -11.86
CA SER A 12 8.76 13.75 -13.26
C SER A 12 7.66 13.33 -14.23
N ARG A 13 6.93 12.27 -13.89
CA ARG A 13 5.78 11.74 -14.65
C ARG A 13 4.89 10.94 -13.70
N GLY A 14 3.59 11.12 -13.76
CA GLY A 14 2.65 10.37 -12.93
C GLY A 14 1.21 10.49 -13.40
N TRP A 15 0.32 9.94 -12.59
CA TRP A 15 -1.13 10.00 -12.79
C TRP A 15 -1.84 10.08 -11.44
N ALA A 16 -3.06 10.60 -11.44
CA ALA A 16 -3.88 10.69 -10.23
C ALA A 16 -5.38 10.69 -10.56
N THR A 17 -6.18 10.20 -9.61
CA THR A 17 -7.65 10.36 -9.63
C THR A 17 -8.13 11.58 -8.83
N ALA A 18 -7.20 12.30 -8.19
CA ALA A 18 -7.49 13.55 -7.50
C ALA A 18 -7.25 14.73 -8.45
N THR A 19 -8.27 15.55 -8.68
CA THR A 19 -8.13 16.76 -9.52
C THR A 19 -7.11 17.74 -8.93
N SER A 20 -7.03 17.86 -7.59
CA SER A 20 -6.16 18.82 -6.91
C SER A 20 -4.65 18.63 -7.13
N ILE A 21 -4.21 17.44 -7.58
CA ILE A 21 -2.80 17.15 -7.86
C ILE A 21 -2.51 17.03 -9.36
N ALA A 22 -3.53 16.68 -10.15
CA ALA A 22 -3.42 16.58 -11.60
C ALA A 22 -3.27 17.94 -12.30
N ASP A 23 -3.49 19.05 -11.59
CA ASP A 23 -3.22 20.40 -12.12
C ASP A 23 -1.72 20.69 -12.36
N SER A 24 -0.82 19.75 -12.03
CA SER A 24 0.60 19.85 -12.37
C SER A 24 0.89 19.26 -13.76
N SER A 25 1.77 19.91 -14.55
CA SER A 25 2.05 19.52 -15.95
C SER A 25 2.54 18.07 -16.15
N ASN A 26 2.96 17.40 -15.07
CA ASN A 26 3.59 16.09 -15.11
C ASN A 26 2.68 14.97 -14.56
N ILE A 27 1.46 15.29 -14.12
CA ILE A 27 0.52 14.33 -13.52
C ILE A 27 -0.77 14.31 -14.33
N GLU A 28 -1.04 13.20 -14.99
CA GLU A 28 -2.26 13.02 -15.80
C GLU A 28 -3.46 12.68 -14.91
N PHE A 29 -4.59 13.36 -15.12
CA PHE A 29 -5.84 12.99 -14.46
C PHE A 29 -6.47 11.76 -15.10
N HIS A 30 -6.96 10.83 -14.28
CA HIS A 30 -7.76 9.68 -14.72
C HIS A 30 -8.95 9.47 -13.78
N GLU A 31 -10.10 9.09 -14.33
CA GLU A 31 -11.25 8.67 -13.52
C GLU A 31 -10.95 7.38 -12.75
N LEU A 32 -11.51 7.26 -11.54
CA LEU A 32 -11.30 6.06 -10.72
C LEU A 32 -12.05 4.86 -11.32
N SER A 33 -11.30 3.94 -11.93
CA SER A 33 -11.87 2.78 -12.61
C SER A 33 -10.86 1.66 -12.80
N ASP A 34 -11.31 0.53 -13.35
CA ASP A 34 -10.44 -0.58 -13.73
C ASP A 34 -9.44 -0.23 -14.85
N ALA A 35 -9.66 0.89 -15.56
CA ALA A 35 -8.73 1.40 -16.57
C ALA A 35 -7.37 1.82 -16.00
N LEU A 36 -7.24 1.91 -14.67
CA LEU A 36 -5.98 2.11 -13.95
C LEU A 36 -5.10 0.85 -13.91
N GLY A 37 -5.27 -0.06 -14.86
CA GLY A 37 -4.50 -1.29 -14.94
C GLY A 37 -4.88 -2.31 -13.88
N VAL A 38 -6.15 -2.32 -13.45
CA VAL A 38 -6.65 -3.25 -12.45
C VAL A 38 -6.63 -4.68 -13.00
N HIS A 39 -5.92 -5.57 -12.30
CA HIS A 39 -5.82 -6.98 -12.70
C HIS A 39 -5.69 -7.90 -11.48
N LYS A 40 -5.86 -9.21 -11.70
CA LYS A 40 -5.82 -10.25 -10.65
C LYS A 40 -6.77 -9.94 -9.48
N ILE A 41 -8.01 -9.57 -9.81
CA ILE A 41 -9.07 -9.28 -8.83
C ILE A 41 -9.36 -10.51 -7.98
N SER A 42 -9.44 -10.32 -6.66
CA SER A 42 -9.73 -11.34 -5.67
C SER A 42 -11.17 -11.83 -5.82
N GLN A 43 -11.34 -13.13 -6.02
CA GLN A 43 -12.65 -13.73 -6.25
C GLN A 43 -13.59 -13.53 -5.07
N GLY A 44 -14.86 -13.24 -5.37
CA GLY A 44 -15.91 -13.05 -4.35
C GLY A 44 -15.82 -11.73 -3.57
N THR A 45 -14.99 -10.78 -4.02
CA THR A 45 -14.94 -9.42 -3.48
C THR A 45 -15.44 -8.41 -4.51
N SER A 46 -15.79 -7.21 -4.06
CA SER A 46 -16.22 -6.09 -4.92
C SER A 46 -15.48 -4.83 -4.54
N HIS A 47 -15.09 -4.06 -5.55
CA HIS A 47 -14.48 -2.73 -5.43
C HIS A 47 -15.30 -1.70 -6.21
N ARG A 48 -16.60 -1.62 -5.91
CA ARG A 48 -17.50 -0.69 -6.59
C ARG A 48 -17.07 0.76 -6.40
N VAL A 49 -17.24 1.56 -7.45
CA VAL A 49 -17.00 3.00 -7.41
C VAL A 49 -18.26 3.69 -6.87
N VAL A 50 -18.10 4.50 -5.83
CA VAL A 50 -19.15 5.28 -5.18
C VAL A 50 -18.70 6.74 -5.01
N GLU A 51 -19.62 7.63 -4.66
CA GLU A 51 -19.24 8.98 -4.21
C GLU A 51 -18.51 8.88 -2.86
N ALA A 52 -17.38 9.57 -2.76
CA ALA A 52 -16.56 9.60 -1.56
C ALA A 52 -17.32 10.34 -0.43
N PRO A 53 -17.50 9.72 0.76
CA PRO A 53 -18.19 10.39 1.86
C PRO A 53 -17.48 11.69 2.26
N GLU A 54 -18.27 12.73 2.48
CA GLU A 54 -17.82 14.07 2.91
C GLU A 54 -16.79 14.72 1.97
N LYS A 55 -16.75 14.29 0.70
CA LYS A 55 -15.82 14.81 -0.30
C LYS A 55 -16.48 14.95 -1.66
N ASP A 56 -17.13 16.09 -1.85
CA ASP A 56 -17.89 16.42 -3.05
C ASP A 56 -17.11 16.17 -4.34
N SER A 57 -17.81 15.61 -5.34
CA SER A 57 -17.29 15.32 -6.68
C SER A 57 -16.02 14.44 -6.72
N THR A 58 -15.74 13.68 -5.65
CA THR A 58 -14.66 12.70 -5.62
C THR A 58 -15.24 11.29 -5.61
N GLN A 59 -14.68 10.41 -6.44
CA GLN A 59 -15.04 8.99 -6.43
C GLN A 59 -14.14 8.18 -5.48
N ALA A 60 -14.69 7.13 -4.90
CA ALA A 60 -13.97 6.20 -4.05
C ALA A 60 -14.31 4.75 -4.39
N TRP A 61 -13.33 3.85 -4.20
CA TRP A 61 -13.61 2.43 -4.10
C TRP A 61 -14.11 2.11 -2.70
N GLU A 62 -15.26 1.45 -2.63
CA GLU A 62 -15.83 0.97 -1.37
C GLU A 62 -15.31 -0.42 -1.02
N ALA A 63 -14.86 -0.59 0.22
CA ALA A 63 -14.51 -1.86 0.83
C ALA A 63 -15.50 -2.20 1.94
N PHE A 64 -16.36 -3.19 1.71
CA PHE A 64 -17.27 -3.71 2.74
C PHE A 64 -16.67 -4.91 3.45
N TYR A 65 -16.69 -4.92 4.79
CA TYR A 65 -16.14 -5.97 5.64
C TYR A 65 -17.27 -6.56 6.49
N PRO A 66 -17.92 -7.66 6.04
CA PRO A 66 -18.95 -8.31 6.83
C PRO A 66 -18.39 -8.80 8.18
N GLU A 67 -19.23 -8.86 9.20
CA GLU A 67 -18.93 -9.53 10.46
C GLU A 67 -18.38 -10.95 10.20
N GLY A 68 -17.30 -11.31 10.88
CA GLY A 68 -16.66 -12.61 10.70
C GLY A 68 -15.73 -12.71 9.50
N SER A 69 -15.63 -11.70 8.63
CA SER A 69 -14.64 -11.68 7.55
C SER A 69 -13.20 -11.53 8.08
N ILE A 70 -12.26 -12.34 7.58
CA ILE A 70 -10.84 -12.32 7.98
C ILE A 70 -10.00 -12.17 6.70
N ASN A 71 -9.22 -13.19 6.36
CA ASN A 71 -8.36 -13.19 5.19
C ASN A 71 -9.12 -13.60 3.92
N PRO A 72 -8.59 -13.29 2.73
CA PRO A 72 -9.27 -13.57 1.47
C PRO A 72 -9.56 -15.05 1.22
N SER A 73 -8.88 -15.98 1.90
CA SER A 73 -9.15 -17.43 1.81
C SER A 73 -10.29 -17.88 2.72
N GLY A 74 -10.79 -17.03 3.62
CA GLY A 74 -11.93 -17.31 4.50
C GLY A 74 -13.24 -17.50 3.74
N VAL A 75 -14.24 -18.10 4.41
CA VAL A 75 -15.58 -18.33 3.83
C VAL A 75 -16.31 -17.00 3.63
N VAL A 76 -16.31 -16.14 4.65
CA VAL A 76 -16.89 -14.79 4.58
C VAL A 76 -15.86 -13.85 3.94
N LYS A 77 -16.18 -13.34 2.75
CA LYS A 77 -15.33 -12.40 2.03
C LYS A 77 -15.56 -10.98 2.53
N GLY A 78 -14.49 -10.26 2.84
CA GLY A 78 -14.54 -8.87 3.27
C GLY A 78 -13.37 -8.06 2.72
N GLY A 79 -13.60 -6.77 2.53
CA GLY A 79 -12.73 -5.89 1.77
C GLY A 79 -12.66 -6.29 0.29
N PHE A 80 -11.52 -6.01 -0.33
CA PHE A 80 -11.23 -6.40 -1.70
C PHE A 80 -9.73 -6.50 -1.95
N GLY A 81 -9.34 -7.07 -3.10
CA GLY A 81 -7.94 -7.13 -3.48
C GLY A 81 -7.72 -7.22 -4.98
N PHE A 82 -6.81 -6.43 -5.50
CA PHE A 82 -6.30 -6.50 -6.88
C PHE A 82 -4.90 -5.86 -6.94
N TYR A 83 -4.32 -5.87 -8.12
CA TYR A 83 -3.09 -5.15 -8.43
C TYR A 83 -3.39 -4.05 -9.44
N LEU A 84 -2.67 -2.94 -9.34
CA LEU A 84 -2.69 -1.88 -10.36
C LEU A 84 -1.27 -1.52 -10.78
N ASP A 85 -1.07 -1.38 -12.09
CA ASP A 85 0.14 -0.83 -12.70
C ASP A 85 -0.08 0.56 -13.31
N GLY A 86 -1.30 1.11 -13.21
CA GLY A 86 -1.66 2.44 -13.67
C GLY A 86 -2.32 2.43 -15.06
N PRO A 87 -2.72 3.61 -15.57
CA PRO A 87 -3.33 3.73 -16.88
C PRO A 87 -2.36 3.27 -17.98
N SER A 88 -2.90 2.94 -19.16
CA SER A 88 -2.08 2.47 -20.29
C SER A 88 -0.98 3.46 -20.72
N SER A 89 -1.16 4.75 -20.43
CA SER A 89 -0.15 5.80 -20.66
C SER A 89 1.04 5.74 -19.70
N PHE A 90 0.95 4.97 -18.62
CA PHE A 90 1.92 4.89 -17.52
C PHE A 90 2.39 3.46 -17.17
N SER A 91 1.65 2.40 -17.50
CA SER A 91 1.93 1.05 -16.95
C SER A 91 3.36 0.54 -17.12
N GLY A 92 4.05 0.93 -18.20
CA GLY A 92 5.47 0.60 -18.42
C GLY A 92 6.49 1.48 -17.66
N ASP A 93 6.07 2.59 -17.06
CA ASP A 93 6.95 3.52 -16.34
C ASP A 93 7.41 2.93 -14.99
N PHE A 94 6.54 2.20 -14.27
CA PHE A 94 6.93 1.52 -13.02
C PHE A 94 8.15 0.61 -13.20
N GLN A 95 8.14 -0.20 -14.26
CA GLN A 95 9.16 -1.20 -14.51
C GLN A 95 10.51 -0.60 -14.91
N LYS A 96 10.50 0.64 -15.44
CA LYS A 96 11.71 1.38 -15.84
C LYS A 96 12.24 2.27 -14.72
N ALA A 97 11.41 2.60 -13.75
CA ALA A 97 11.75 3.51 -12.68
C ALA A 97 12.49 2.80 -11.53
N GLN A 98 13.57 3.43 -11.07
CA GLN A 98 14.24 3.02 -9.84
C GLN A 98 13.58 3.65 -8.61
N HIS A 99 12.93 4.81 -8.77
CA HIS A 99 12.41 5.62 -7.68
C HIS A 99 10.98 6.06 -7.99
N VAL A 100 10.04 5.57 -7.20
CA VAL A 100 8.60 5.74 -7.42
C VAL A 100 7.92 6.26 -6.16
N VAL A 101 6.73 6.82 -6.37
CA VAL A 101 5.81 7.21 -5.30
C VAL A 101 4.40 6.71 -5.64
N ALA A 102 3.67 6.26 -4.63
CA ALA A 102 2.28 5.88 -4.71
C ALA A 102 1.53 6.47 -3.53
N ALA A 103 0.25 6.76 -3.71
CA ALA A 103 -0.55 7.40 -2.68
C ALA A 103 -2.04 7.09 -2.84
N TYR A 104 -2.75 7.20 -1.73
CA TYR A 104 -4.20 7.08 -1.63
C TYR A 104 -4.68 7.72 -0.33
N SER A 105 -5.95 8.07 -0.28
CA SER A 105 -6.66 8.48 0.93
C SER A 105 -7.59 7.35 1.37
N VAL A 106 -7.63 7.05 2.67
CA VAL A 106 -8.55 6.06 3.26
C VAL A 106 -9.43 6.68 4.35
N LEU A 107 -10.72 6.40 4.28
CA LEU A 107 -11.71 6.71 5.31
C LEU A 107 -12.21 5.41 5.92
N PHE A 108 -12.04 5.26 7.24
CA PHE A 108 -12.73 4.25 8.02
C PHE A 108 -14.04 4.85 8.52
N GLN A 109 -15.17 4.15 8.33
CA GLN A 109 -16.48 4.65 8.79
C GLN A 109 -16.47 5.06 10.26
N ASP A 110 -17.44 5.87 10.67
CA ASP A 110 -17.62 6.22 12.07
C ASP A 110 -17.71 4.99 12.96
N GLU A 111 -17.09 5.10 14.14
CA GLU A 111 -17.03 4.01 15.12
C GLU A 111 -16.42 2.71 14.56
N TRP A 112 -15.48 2.82 13.62
CA TRP A 112 -14.73 1.67 13.10
C TRP A 112 -14.03 0.89 14.21
N GLU A 113 -14.16 -0.44 14.16
CA GLU A 113 -13.52 -1.35 15.10
C GLU A 113 -12.35 -2.08 14.44
N PHE A 114 -11.12 -1.64 14.76
CA PHE A 114 -9.89 -2.19 14.17
C PHE A 114 -9.57 -3.65 14.54
N ASN A 115 -10.25 -4.19 15.55
CA ASN A 115 -9.94 -5.48 16.18
C ASN A 115 -8.43 -5.67 16.41
N LYS A 116 -7.82 -6.76 15.91
CA LYS A 116 -6.37 -7.03 16.02
C LYS A 116 -5.54 -6.43 14.89
N GLY A 117 -6.15 -6.19 13.73
CA GLY A 117 -5.49 -5.58 12.59
C GLY A 117 -6.02 -6.00 11.24
N GLY A 118 -5.46 -5.42 10.19
CA GLY A 118 -5.83 -5.73 8.81
C GLY A 118 -4.88 -5.07 7.81
N LYS A 119 -5.02 -5.46 6.54
CA LYS A 119 -4.12 -5.03 5.46
C LYS A 119 -4.62 -3.78 4.76
N LEU A 120 -3.66 -2.99 4.29
CA LEU A 120 -3.88 -1.82 3.45
C LEU A 120 -2.96 -1.88 2.22
N PRO A 121 -3.32 -1.15 1.14
CA PRO A 121 -2.54 -1.09 -0.09
C PRO A 121 -1.09 -0.64 0.12
N GLY A 122 -0.19 -1.11 -0.74
CA GLY A 122 1.18 -0.63 -0.83
C GLY A 122 1.93 -1.14 -2.06
N ILE A 123 3.08 -0.56 -2.33
CA ILE A 123 3.92 -0.84 -3.51
C ILE A 123 4.44 -2.28 -3.46
N TYR A 124 4.53 -2.90 -4.64
CA TYR A 124 5.12 -4.22 -4.81
C TYR A 124 6.01 -4.29 -6.05
N GLY A 125 6.84 -5.32 -6.10
CA GLY A 125 7.71 -5.57 -7.23
C GLY A 125 8.41 -6.91 -7.14
N GLY A 126 9.29 -7.16 -8.10
CA GLY A 126 10.00 -8.41 -8.26
C GLY A 126 10.32 -8.70 -9.72
N HIS A 127 10.75 -9.92 -9.97
CA HIS A 127 11.09 -10.43 -11.29
C HIS A 127 9.86 -11.12 -11.91
N ASP A 128 9.41 -10.64 -13.07
CA ASP A 128 8.31 -11.23 -13.85
C ASP A 128 7.07 -11.58 -13.01
N ASN A 129 6.57 -12.81 -13.15
CA ASN A 129 5.42 -13.31 -12.42
C ASN A 129 5.73 -13.59 -10.93
N PHE A 130 7.00 -13.57 -10.49
CA PHE A 130 7.33 -13.71 -9.08
C PHE A 130 6.98 -12.45 -8.28
N ALA A 131 6.78 -11.30 -8.93
CA ALA A 131 6.34 -10.06 -8.28
C ALA A 131 5.05 -10.23 -7.45
N TYR A 132 4.14 -11.13 -7.87
CA TYR A 132 2.90 -11.42 -7.14
C TYR A 132 3.08 -12.40 -5.97
N GLY A 133 4.28 -12.94 -5.77
CA GLY A 133 4.58 -14.05 -4.86
C GLY A 133 4.84 -13.65 -3.41
N CYS A 134 5.21 -12.40 -3.13
CA CYS A 134 5.60 -11.92 -1.80
C CYS A 134 4.40 -11.57 -0.91
N THR A 135 3.55 -12.57 -0.64
CA THR A 135 2.36 -12.42 0.21
C THR A 135 2.12 -13.68 1.06
N GLY A 136 1.43 -13.53 2.18
CA GLY A 136 1.07 -14.65 3.06
C GLY A 136 2.27 -15.29 3.77
N GLY A 137 2.17 -16.58 4.09
CA GLY A 137 3.23 -17.36 4.75
C GLY A 137 4.21 -18.04 3.80
N ARG A 138 4.23 -17.67 2.51
CA ARG A 138 5.14 -18.28 1.53
C ARG A 138 6.59 -17.97 1.89
N GLN A 139 7.43 -18.99 1.93
CA GLN A 139 8.86 -18.87 2.25
C GLN A 139 9.78 -19.04 1.03
N SER A 140 9.30 -19.61 -0.07
CA SER A 140 10.08 -19.78 -1.29
C SER A 140 10.12 -18.51 -2.14
N ASP A 141 11.23 -18.29 -2.83
CA ASP A 141 11.43 -17.25 -3.86
C ASP A 141 11.25 -15.81 -3.35
N ARG A 142 11.39 -15.58 -2.03
CA ARG A 142 11.34 -14.23 -1.43
C ARG A 142 12.47 -13.32 -1.92
N CYS A 143 13.55 -13.88 -2.44
CA CYS A 143 14.62 -13.10 -3.09
C CYS A 143 14.19 -12.48 -4.42
N SER A 144 13.11 -12.98 -5.05
CA SER A 144 12.65 -12.56 -6.37
C SER A 144 11.50 -11.55 -6.33
N CYS A 145 11.10 -11.07 -5.15
CA CYS A 145 10.02 -10.10 -5.01
C CYS A 145 10.12 -9.28 -3.72
N PHE A 146 9.33 -8.20 -3.67
CA PHE A 146 9.06 -7.46 -2.44
C PHE A 146 7.61 -6.99 -2.42
N ASN A 147 7.06 -6.80 -1.23
CA ASN A 147 5.71 -6.27 -1.04
C ASN A 147 5.68 -5.39 0.21
N LEU A 148 5.26 -4.15 0.06
CA LEU A 148 5.36 -3.10 1.07
C LEU A 148 3.98 -2.58 1.47
N ARG A 149 3.02 -3.49 1.64
CA ARG A 149 1.68 -3.13 2.14
C ARG A 149 1.76 -2.55 3.54
N LEU A 150 0.73 -1.81 3.90
CA LEU A 150 0.56 -1.29 5.25
C LEU A 150 -0.35 -2.23 6.06
N MET A 151 -0.33 -2.07 7.37
CA MET A 151 -1.34 -2.65 8.25
C MET A 151 -1.88 -1.60 9.21
N TRP A 152 -3.16 -1.74 9.55
CA TRP A 152 -3.64 -1.27 10.85
C TRP A 152 -3.52 -2.37 11.88
N ARG A 153 -3.41 -1.96 13.14
CA ARG A 153 -3.41 -2.78 14.34
C ARG A 153 -4.50 -2.30 15.28
N LYS A 154 -4.62 -2.95 16.43
CA LYS A 154 -5.53 -2.56 17.50
C LYS A 154 -5.46 -1.05 17.78
N SER A 155 -6.62 -0.45 18.01
CA SER A 155 -6.75 0.99 18.30
C SER A 155 -6.26 1.92 17.17
N GLY A 156 -6.20 1.43 15.93
CA GLY A 156 -5.88 2.24 14.74
C GLY A 156 -4.40 2.53 14.55
N VAL A 157 -3.53 1.90 15.33
CA VAL A 157 -2.07 1.99 15.19
C VAL A 157 -1.66 1.47 13.83
N GLY A 158 -0.87 2.24 13.08
CA GLY A 158 -0.40 1.87 11.75
C GLY A 158 1.03 1.31 11.75
N GLU A 159 1.36 0.52 10.73
CA GLU A 159 2.72 0.03 10.47
C GLU A 159 2.96 -0.17 8.97
N LEU A 160 4.23 -0.14 8.57
CA LEU A 160 4.68 -0.77 7.34
C LEU A 160 4.77 -2.28 7.57
N TYR A 161 4.23 -3.07 6.66
CA TYR A 161 4.32 -4.52 6.69
C TYR A 161 5.11 -5.05 5.49
N ALA A 162 6.42 -5.18 5.66
CA ALA A 162 7.35 -5.41 4.56
C ALA A 162 7.71 -6.89 4.38
N TYR A 163 7.53 -7.39 3.16
CA TYR A 163 8.22 -8.57 2.66
C TYR A 163 9.37 -8.11 1.77
N LEU A 164 10.59 -8.47 2.15
CA LEU A 164 11.82 -8.14 1.44
C LEU A 164 12.65 -9.42 1.22
N PRO A 165 13.61 -9.39 0.28
CA PRO A 165 14.67 -10.39 0.22
C PRO A 165 15.34 -10.61 1.58
N ASP A 166 15.71 -11.85 1.87
CA ASP A 166 16.46 -12.20 3.07
C ASP A 166 17.90 -11.69 2.95
N HIS A 167 18.17 -10.54 3.59
CA HIS A 167 19.45 -9.87 3.56
C HIS A 167 19.77 -9.31 4.97
N PRO A 168 21.00 -9.48 5.49
CA PRO A 168 21.34 -9.03 6.85
C PRO A 168 21.05 -7.54 7.09
N SER A 169 21.37 -6.68 6.11
CA SER A 169 21.12 -5.23 6.22
C SER A 169 19.64 -4.89 6.31
N ASN A 170 18.75 -5.66 5.66
CA ASN A 170 17.31 -5.44 5.77
C ASN A 170 16.85 -5.61 7.21
N LYS A 171 17.24 -6.73 7.85
CA LYS A 171 16.91 -6.97 9.25
C LYS A 171 17.47 -5.86 10.14
N GLU A 172 18.76 -5.59 10.02
CA GLU A 172 19.45 -4.60 10.85
C GLU A 172 18.81 -3.21 10.75
N ASN A 173 18.49 -2.76 9.54
CA ASN A 173 17.95 -1.41 9.32
C ASN A 173 16.46 -1.31 9.66
N LEU A 174 15.66 -2.34 9.34
CA LEU A 174 14.24 -2.34 9.67
C LEU A 174 13.98 -2.43 11.18
N GLU A 175 14.73 -3.24 11.93
CA GLU A 175 14.55 -3.40 13.38
C GLU A 175 14.90 -2.12 14.16
N LYS A 176 15.72 -1.23 13.60
CA LYS A 176 16.05 0.08 14.19
C LYS A 176 14.94 1.12 14.04
N VAL A 177 13.94 0.90 13.18
CA VAL A 177 12.89 1.89 12.94
C VAL A 177 11.97 1.99 14.17
N PRO A 178 11.86 3.16 14.81
CA PRO A 178 10.99 3.35 15.96
C PRO A 178 9.51 3.45 15.55
N PRO A 179 8.56 3.31 16.49
CA PRO A 179 8.75 2.99 17.90
C PRO A 179 8.79 1.48 18.20
N PHE A 180 8.37 0.64 17.24
CA PHE A 180 8.45 -0.81 17.36
C PHE A 180 8.62 -1.44 15.97
N SER A 181 9.62 -2.27 15.82
CA SER A 181 9.85 -3.07 14.61
C SER A 181 10.27 -4.49 14.99
N GLU A 182 9.74 -5.47 14.27
CA GLU A 182 9.93 -6.89 14.56
C GLU A 182 9.84 -7.72 13.28
N GLN A 183 10.82 -8.59 13.07
CA GLN A 183 10.73 -9.63 12.06
C GLN A 183 9.84 -10.76 12.55
N ASN A 184 8.81 -11.11 11.77
CA ASN A 184 8.09 -12.34 12.02
C ASN A 184 8.80 -13.51 11.30
N PRO A 185 9.04 -14.66 11.97
CA PRO A 185 9.71 -15.81 11.35
C PRO A 185 8.98 -16.34 10.09
N ASP A 186 7.65 -16.34 10.12
CA ASP A 186 6.81 -16.97 9.09
C ASP A 186 6.23 -15.97 8.08
N TYR A 187 6.31 -14.67 8.37
CA TYR A 187 5.65 -13.64 7.58
C TYR A 187 6.60 -12.46 7.24
N GLY A 188 6.06 -11.25 7.12
CA GLY A 188 6.83 -10.02 6.88
C GLY A 188 7.29 -9.33 8.16
N PHE A 189 8.10 -8.29 7.99
CA PHE A 189 8.49 -7.38 9.06
C PHE A 189 7.33 -6.45 9.41
N SER A 190 7.03 -6.32 10.71
CA SER A 190 6.28 -5.16 11.20
C SER A 190 7.29 -4.04 11.43
N VAL A 191 7.13 -2.90 10.77
CA VAL A 191 8.11 -1.81 10.79
C VAL A 191 7.43 -0.52 11.21
N GLY A 192 7.99 0.15 12.22
CA GLY A 192 7.48 1.41 12.75
C GLY A 192 6.05 1.32 13.28
N ARG A 193 5.65 0.19 13.88
CA ARG A 193 4.31 -0.01 14.42
C ARG A 193 4.02 1.03 15.49
N GLY A 194 3.06 1.91 15.23
CA GLY A 194 2.68 3.01 16.11
C GLY A 194 3.41 4.32 15.86
N ALA A 195 4.20 4.41 14.79
CA ALA A 195 4.71 5.68 14.30
C ALA A 195 3.58 6.62 13.83
N PHE A 196 2.40 6.06 13.52
CA PHE A 196 1.20 6.81 13.20
C PHE A 196 -0.06 6.08 13.65
N LYS A 197 -1.19 6.79 13.67
CA LYS A 197 -2.50 6.25 14.03
C LYS A 197 -3.56 6.79 13.07
N PHE A 198 -4.39 5.89 12.56
CA PHE A 198 -5.53 6.24 11.71
C PHE A 198 -6.61 6.96 12.50
N ARG A 199 -7.18 7.99 11.90
CA ARG A 199 -8.33 8.74 12.40
C ARG A 199 -9.60 8.10 11.84
N VAL A 200 -10.43 7.58 12.74
CA VAL A 200 -11.77 7.06 12.41
C VAL A 200 -12.68 8.23 12.05
N GLY A 201 -13.58 8.03 11.08
CA GLY A 201 -14.52 9.07 10.62
C GLY A 201 -13.84 10.22 9.88
N LYS A 202 -12.57 10.07 9.50
CA LYS A 202 -11.81 11.09 8.76
C LYS A 202 -10.96 10.45 7.67
N TRP A 203 -10.78 11.17 6.58
CA TRP A 203 -9.81 10.81 5.56
C TRP A 203 -8.38 10.85 6.13
N ASN A 204 -7.62 9.80 5.84
CA ASN A 204 -6.19 9.68 6.17
C ASN A 204 -5.44 9.57 4.85
N GLN A 205 -4.61 10.56 4.54
CA GLN A 205 -3.80 10.53 3.32
C GLN A 205 -2.54 9.72 3.58
N ILE A 206 -2.26 8.74 2.72
CA ILE A 206 -1.07 7.90 2.79
C ILE A 206 -0.26 8.12 1.52
N VAL A 207 1.04 8.36 1.69
CA VAL A 207 2.00 8.40 0.59
C VAL A 207 3.13 7.43 0.91
N GLN A 208 3.53 6.63 -0.06
CA GLN A 208 4.63 5.70 0.03
C GLN A 208 5.62 5.95 -1.11
N ARG A 209 6.88 6.23 -0.75
CA ARG A 209 8.00 6.36 -1.68
C ARG A 209 8.90 5.15 -1.56
N VAL A 210 9.33 4.61 -2.69
CA VAL A 210 10.24 3.47 -2.76
C VAL A 210 11.33 3.79 -3.77
N LYS A 211 12.58 3.63 -3.34
CA LYS A 211 13.76 3.66 -4.21
C LYS A 211 14.42 2.29 -4.16
N LEU A 212 14.44 1.59 -5.29
CA LEU A 212 15.17 0.33 -5.43
C LEU A 212 16.66 0.58 -5.24
N ASN A 213 17.32 -0.35 -4.57
CA ASN A 213 18.77 -0.35 -4.49
C ASN A 213 19.41 -0.63 -5.86
N ASP A 214 20.64 -0.18 -6.01
CA ASP A 214 21.53 -0.68 -7.06
C ASP A 214 21.87 -2.15 -6.74
N VAL A 215 21.93 -2.98 -7.78
CA VAL A 215 22.25 -4.40 -7.61
C VAL A 215 23.64 -4.54 -6.98
N GLY A 216 23.72 -5.25 -5.86
CA GLY A 216 24.95 -5.39 -5.08
C GLY A 216 25.25 -4.25 -4.09
N SER A 217 24.35 -3.27 -3.96
CA SER A 217 24.47 -2.16 -3.00
C SER A 217 23.29 -2.12 -2.02
N GLU A 218 23.54 -1.59 -0.83
CA GLU A 218 22.55 -1.38 0.24
C GLU A 218 22.11 0.09 0.27
N ASN A 219 21.56 0.60 -0.84
CA ASN A 219 21.19 2.02 -0.97
C ASN A 219 19.71 2.24 -1.36
N GLY A 220 18.87 1.22 -1.16
CA GLY A 220 17.43 1.34 -1.32
C GLY A 220 16.81 2.08 -0.13
N GLU A 221 15.66 2.69 -0.38
CA GLU A 221 14.96 3.54 0.58
C GLU A 221 13.46 3.29 0.54
N ILE A 222 12.82 3.30 1.72
CA ILE A 222 11.37 3.24 1.89
C ILE A 222 10.97 4.39 2.80
N GLU A 223 9.97 5.15 2.38
CA GLU A 223 9.44 6.26 3.18
C GLU A 223 7.92 6.33 3.09
N ILE A 224 7.27 6.61 4.22
CA ILE A 224 5.82 6.72 4.36
C ILE A 224 5.47 8.04 5.01
N TRP A 225 4.53 8.75 4.38
CA TRP A 225 3.88 9.92 4.96
C TRP A 225 2.44 9.60 5.28
N VAL A 226 1.97 10.12 6.41
CA VAL A 226 0.56 10.13 6.77
C VAL A 226 0.15 11.57 7.06
N ASP A 227 -0.86 12.04 6.32
CA ASP A 227 -1.34 13.43 6.38
C ASP A 227 -0.21 14.47 6.23
N GLY A 228 0.73 14.21 5.32
CA GLY A 228 1.88 15.09 5.02
C GLY A 228 3.05 14.99 5.99
N VAL A 229 2.97 14.18 7.06
CA VAL A 229 4.07 13.97 8.02
C VAL A 229 4.82 12.70 7.67
N SER A 230 6.15 12.76 7.53
CA SER A 230 7.00 11.55 7.36
C SER A 230 7.02 10.77 8.67
N VAL A 231 6.46 9.56 8.65
CA VAL A 231 6.24 8.73 9.87
C VAL A 231 7.14 7.49 9.89
N VAL A 232 7.54 6.99 8.72
CA VAL A 232 8.53 5.91 8.59
C VAL A 232 9.48 6.31 7.49
N SER A 233 10.79 6.29 7.76
CA SER A 233 11.83 6.54 6.76
C SER A 233 13.00 5.62 7.08
N VAL A 234 13.37 4.77 6.13
CA VAL A 234 14.46 3.80 6.29
C VAL A 234 15.25 3.66 4.99
N GLY A 235 16.56 3.82 5.10
CA GLY A 235 17.53 3.56 4.04
C GLY A 235 18.35 2.31 4.33
N GLY A 236 19.33 2.01 3.48
CA GLY A 236 20.16 0.82 3.67
C GLY A 236 19.46 -0.49 3.29
N ILE A 237 18.37 -0.39 2.51
CA ILE A 237 17.49 -1.52 2.21
C ILE A 237 17.88 -2.16 0.87
N VAL A 238 17.89 -3.50 0.84
CA VAL A 238 18.01 -4.32 -0.36
C VAL A 238 16.63 -4.81 -0.76
N LEU A 239 16.01 -4.15 -1.74
CA LEU A 239 14.72 -4.49 -2.35
C LEU A 239 14.87 -5.50 -3.49
N ARG A 240 16.04 -5.56 -4.12
CA ARG A 240 16.36 -6.48 -5.22
C ARG A 240 17.81 -6.95 -5.19
N VAL A 241 18.04 -8.15 -5.70
CA VAL A 241 19.37 -8.78 -5.84
C VAL A 241 19.77 -9.00 -7.31
N ASP A 242 18.87 -8.74 -8.25
CA ASP A 242 19.09 -8.84 -9.68
C ASP A 242 18.46 -7.63 -10.41
N SER A 243 18.88 -7.38 -11.65
CA SER A 243 18.42 -6.24 -12.45
C SER A 243 17.06 -6.47 -13.11
N GLN A 244 16.54 -7.70 -13.12
CA GLN A 244 15.22 -8.02 -13.67
C GLN A 244 14.11 -7.66 -12.69
N SER A 245 14.43 -7.63 -11.40
CA SER A 245 13.54 -7.18 -10.34
C SER A 245 13.30 -5.66 -10.41
N CYS A 246 12.04 -5.28 -10.66
CA CYS A 246 11.59 -3.90 -10.77
C CYS A 246 10.32 -3.65 -9.94
N VAL A 247 9.86 -2.40 -9.86
CA VAL A 247 8.54 -2.09 -9.31
C VAL A 247 7.48 -2.48 -10.35
N HIS A 248 6.43 -3.16 -9.91
CA HIS A 248 5.30 -3.51 -10.80
C HIS A 248 4.07 -2.63 -10.58
N GLY A 249 3.95 -1.98 -9.42
CA GLY A 249 2.86 -1.07 -9.12
C GLY A 249 2.41 -1.16 -7.67
N ILE A 250 1.09 -1.14 -7.45
CA ILE A 250 0.49 -1.17 -6.11
C ILE A 250 -0.32 -2.46 -5.95
N HIS A 251 -0.06 -3.18 -4.87
CA HIS A 251 -0.90 -4.29 -4.43
C HIS A 251 -2.02 -3.70 -3.57
N PHE A 252 -3.16 -3.44 -4.20
CA PHE A 252 -4.32 -2.83 -3.57
C PHE A 252 -5.20 -3.89 -2.94
N GLN A 253 -4.86 -4.28 -1.72
CA GLN A 253 -5.58 -5.32 -1.00
C GLN A 253 -5.82 -4.91 0.44
N THR A 254 -7.08 -5.01 0.84
CA THR A 254 -7.52 -4.70 2.19
C THR A 254 -8.49 -5.75 2.72
N PHE A 255 -8.28 -6.19 3.96
CA PHE A 255 -9.07 -7.20 4.65
C PHE A 255 -8.67 -7.22 6.14
N PHE A 256 -9.54 -7.75 7.00
CA PHE A 256 -9.22 -8.02 8.40
C PHE A 256 -8.23 -9.17 8.52
N GLY A 257 -7.04 -8.90 9.01
CA GLY A 257 -5.86 -9.67 8.61
C GLY A 257 -5.30 -10.50 9.75
N GLY A 258 -4.85 -11.70 9.44
CA GLY A 258 -4.59 -12.79 10.36
C GLY A 258 -5.17 -14.06 9.75
N HIS A 259 -5.10 -15.20 10.42
CA HIS A 259 -5.68 -16.44 9.90
C HIS A 259 -6.63 -17.13 10.88
N THR A 260 -6.77 -16.59 12.09
CA THR A 260 -7.62 -17.13 13.15
C THR A 260 -8.88 -16.26 13.37
N PRO A 261 -9.99 -16.83 13.87
CA PRO A 261 -11.26 -16.11 14.04
C PRO A 261 -11.22 -14.83 14.87
N ASP A 262 -10.28 -14.74 15.80
CA ASP A 262 -10.06 -13.57 16.66
C ASP A 262 -9.48 -12.35 15.93
N TRP A 263 -9.14 -12.47 14.64
CA TRP A 263 -8.79 -11.34 13.76
C TRP A 263 -9.96 -10.83 12.93
N ALA A 264 -11.12 -11.50 12.95
CA ALA A 264 -12.24 -11.16 12.10
C ALA A 264 -12.77 -9.75 12.31
N SER A 265 -13.42 -9.19 11.29
CA SER A 265 -14.25 -8.00 11.45
C SER A 265 -15.29 -8.27 12.56
N PRO A 266 -15.33 -7.47 13.64
CA PRO A 266 -16.22 -7.73 14.76
C PRO A 266 -17.68 -7.36 14.46
N ARG A 267 -17.90 -6.61 13.37
CA ARG A 267 -19.20 -6.20 12.86
C ARG A 267 -19.12 -5.92 11.37
N ASP A 268 -20.27 -5.71 10.74
CA ASP A 268 -20.35 -5.13 9.41
C ASP A 268 -19.82 -3.68 9.45
N GLN A 269 -18.80 -3.41 8.64
CA GLN A 269 -18.22 -2.07 8.54
C GLN A 269 -17.61 -1.83 7.16
N THR A 270 -17.43 -0.56 6.82
CA THR A 270 -17.03 -0.10 5.50
C THR A 270 -15.85 0.85 5.61
N ALA A 271 -14.96 0.77 4.63
CA ALA A 271 -13.93 1.77 4.38
C ALA A 271 -13.99 2.23 2.93
N TRP A 272 -13.54 3.44 2.66
CA TRP A 272 -13.51 4.02 1.32
C TRP A 272 -12.11 4.47 0.97
N PHE A 273 -11.74 4.31 -0.30
CA PHE A 273 -10.43 4.66 -0.82
C PHE A 273 -10.55 5.61 -2.01
N CYS A 274 -9.96 6.79 -1.94
CA CYS A 274 -9.93 7.78 -3.03
C CYS A 274 -8.54 8.40 -3.20
N ASP A 275 -8.39 9.39 -4.07
CA ASP A 275 -7.12 10.06 -4.37
C ASP A 275 -5.99 9.10 -4.75
N ILE A 276 -6.30 8.09 -5.57
CA ILE A 276 -5.29 7.11 -5.98
C ILE A 276 -4.34 7.82 -6.95
N ALA A 277 -3.04 7.78 -6.65
CA ALA A 277 -2.04 8.41 -7.48
C ALA A 277 -0.73 7.63 -7.45
N ALA A 278 0.02 7.70 -8.54
CA ALA A 278 1.38 7.19 -8.58
C ALA A 278 2.24 7.97 -9.57
N GLY A 279 3.56 7.88 -9.41
CA GLY A 279 4.49 8.53 -10.31
C GLY A 279 5.94 8.10 -10.12
N VAL A 280 6.77 8.50 -11.07
CA VAL A 280 8.23 8.40 -11.04
C VAL A 280 8.77 9.66 -10.35
N VAL A 281 9.58 9.47 -9.32
CA VAL A 281 10.20 10.58 -8.59
C VAL A 281 11.25 11.24 -9.49
N ALA A 282 11.31 12.57 -9.47
CA ALA A 282 12.32 13.32 -10.22
C ALA A 282 13.73 13.08 -9.63
N PRO A 283 14.79 13.11 -10.46
CA PRO A 283 16.18 12.98 -10.01
C PRO A 283 16.59 14.03 -8.97
#